data_AF-A0A9D2PQS5-F1
#
_entry.id   AF-A0A9D2PQS5-F1
#
_cell.length_a   1.000
_cell.length_b   1.000
_cell.length_c   1.000
_cell.angle_alpha   90.00
_cell.angle_beta   90.00
_cell.angle_gamma   90.00
#
_symmetry.space_group_name_H-M   'P 1'
#
loop_
_entity.id
_entity.type
_entity.pdbx_description
1 polymer ?
#
loop_
_entity_poly.entity_id
_entity_poly.type
_entity_poly.pdbx_seq_one_letter_code
_entity_poly.pdbx_strand_id
1 'polypeptide(L)' 'MEKKPILFDDSIEKTIEQMDLQQEAPAQEPNRQYWYMKKARQLIREKEQELGRPLTFCVNTFGCQMNAR' A
#
# COMPACT_ATOMS: atom_id res chain seq x y z
N MET A 1 -3.44 -11.58 -13.35
CA MET A 1 -3.57 -11.56 -11.89
C MET A 1 -4.89 -10.88 -11.59
N GLU A 2 -5.92 -11.66 -11.27
CA GLU A 2 -7.23 -11.11 -10.93
C GLU A 2 -7.06 -10.17 -9.72
N LYS A 3 -7.62 -8.97 -9.81
CA LYS A 3 -7.69 -8.04 -8.67
C LYS A 3 -8.59 -8.71 -7.63
N LYS A 4 -8.01 -9.53 -6.76
CA LYS A 4 -8.72 -10.08 -5.61
C LYS A 4 -9.29 -8.89 -4.85
N PRO A 5 -10.62 -8.78 -4.70
CA PRO A 5 -11.22 -7.61 -4.08
C PRO A 5 -10.66 -7.51 -2.68
N ILE A 6 -9.86 -6.46 -2.47
CA ILE A 6 -9.41 -6.08 -1.16
C ILE A 6 -10.69 -5.68 -0.41
N LEU A 7 -10.87 -6.12 0.83
CA LEU A 7 -12.03 -5.79 1.68
C LEU A 7 -11.99 -4.30 2.10
N PHE A 8 -11.91 -3.39 1.14
CA PHE A 8 -11.88 -1.94 1.32
C PHE A 8 -12.84 -1.30 0.31
N ASP A 9 -13.44 -0.19 0.71
CA ASP A 9 -14.41 0.58 -0.07
C ASP A 9 -13.86 0.97 -1.46
N ASP A 10 -14.59 0.62 -2.52
CA ASP A 10 -14.26 0.94 -3.92
C ASP A 10 -13.99 2.44 -4.14
N SER A 11 -14.57 3.31 -3.30
CA SER A 11 -14.35 4.74 -3.31
C SER A 11 -12.91 5.14 -2.99
N ILE A 12 -12.27 4.44 -2.04
CA ILE A 12 -10.91 4.71 -1.59
C ILE A 12 -9.91 4.28 -2.65
N GLU A 13 -10.13 3.12 -3.26
CA GLU A 13 -9.26 2.60 -4.32
C GLU A 13 -9.22 3.56 -5.52
N LYS A 14 -10.39 4.08 -5.92
CA LYS A 14 -10.48 5.10 -6.98
C LYS A 14 -9.74 6.39 -6.60
N THR A 15 -9.83 6.82 -5.35
CA THR A 15 -9.14 8.01 -4.83
C THR A 15 -7.63 7.84 -4.87
N ILE A 16 -7.11 6.68 -4.46
CA ILE A 16 -5.68 6.35 -4.52
C ILE A 16 -5.22 6.38 -5.97
N GLU A 17 -5.93 5.74 -6.90
CA GLU A 17 -5.52 5.69 -8.31
C GLU A 17 -5.52 7.07 -9.00
N GLN A 18 -6.36 8.00 -8.56
CA GLN A 18 -6.44 9.37 -9.11
C GLN A 18 -5.32 10.31 -8.65
N MET A 19 -4.55 9.97 -7.60
CA MET A 19 -3.51 10.85 -7.04
C MET A 19 -2.34 11.09 -8.02
N ASP A 20 -1.81 12.31 -8.06
CA ASP A 20 -0.63 12.63 -8.88
C ASP A 20 0.67 12.47 -8.06
N LEU A 21 1.57 11.59 -8.51
CA LEU A 21 2.86 11.32 -7.86
C LEU A 21 3.98 12.26 -8.33
N GLN A 22 3.75 13.09 -9.34
CA GLN A 22 4.73 14.10 -9.79
C GLN A 22 4.77 15.31 -8.85
N GLN A 23 3.68 15.55 -8.11
CA GLN A 23 3.59 16.61 -7.12
C GLN A 23 4.07 16.14 -5.75
N GLU A 24 4.41 17.08 -4.88
CA GLU A 24 4.74 16.79 -3.49
C GLU A 24 3.55 16.16 -2.75
N ALA A 25 3.84 15.39 -1.71
CA ALA A 25 2.82 14.76 -0.90
C ALA A 25 1.90 15.83 -0.28
N PRO A 26 0.56 15.68 -0.36
CA PRO A 26 -0.38 16.61 0.26
C PRO A 26 -0.10 16.78 1.76
N ALA A 27 -0.27 17.99 2.30
CA ALA A 27 -0.03 18.26 3.72
C ALA A 27 -1.15 17.74 4.64
N GLN A 28 -2.38 17.67 4.12
CA GLN A 28 -3.58 17.32 4.89
C GLN A 28 -3.90 15.83 4.82
N GLU A 29 -4.28 15.26 5.96
CA GLU A 29 -4.82 13.91 6.03
C GLU A 29 -6.32 13.91 5.68
N PRO A 30 -6.85 12.85 5.04
CA PRO A 30 -6.22 11.56 4.71
C PRO A 30 -5.49 11.52 3.35
N ASN A 31 -5.51 12.61 2.57
CA ASN A 31 -4.95 12.64 1.21
C ASN A 31 -3.46 12.28 1.18
N ARG A 32 -2.72 12.67 2.21
CA ARG A 32 -1.31 12.31 2.37
C ARG A 32 -1.10 10.79 2.45
N GLN A 33 -1.92 10.09 3.25
CA GLN A 33 -1.88 8.62 3.33
C GLN A 33 -2.10 7.99 1.94
N TYR A 34 -3.13 8.41 1.21
CA TYR A 34 -3.44 7.87 -0.11
C TYR A 34 -2.32 8.12 -1.13
N TRP A 35 -1.67 9.28 -1.07
CA TRP A 35 -0.51 9.59 -1.89
C TRP A 35 0.65 8.61 -1.65
N TYR A 36 1.00 8.36 -0.38
CA TYR A 36 2.05 7.39 -0.04
C TYR A 36 1.66 5.95 -0.38
N MET A 37 0.39 5.57 -0.26
CA MET A 37 -0.09 4.25 -0.70
C MET A 37 0.11 4.07 -2.21
N LYS A 38 -0.22 5.08 -3.04
CA LYS A 38 0.03 5.03 -4.48
C LYS A 38 1.52 4.94 -4.79
N LYS A 39 2.35 5.74 -4.11
CA LYS A 39 3.81 5.71 -4.28
C LYS A 39 4.42 4.36 -3.93
N ALA A 40 3.99 3.75 -2.82
CA ALA A 40 4.46 2.43 -2.41
C ALA A 40 4.09 1.35 -3.45
N ARG A 41 2.87 1.40 -4.00
CA ARG A 41 2.45 0.48 -5.08
C ARG A 41 3.32 0.60 -6.32
N GLN A 42 3.67 1.83 -6.74
CA GLN A 42 4.58 2.05 -7.86
C GLN A 42 5.96 1.44 -7.60
N LEU A 43 6.55 1.70 -6.44
CA LEU A 43 7.87 1.18 -6.07
C LEU A 43 7.91 -0.36 -6.02
N ILE A 44 6.86 -0.97 -5.45
CA ILE A 44 6.74 -2.44 -5.41
C ILE A 44 6.67 -2.99 -6.83
N ARG A 45 5.85 -2.40 -7.71
CA ARG A 45 5.71 -2.86 -9.10
C ARG A 45 7.01 -2.76 -9.89
N GLU A 46 7.75 -1.67 -9.74
CA GLU A 46 9.07 -1.49 -10.36
C GLU A 46 10.05 -2.56 -9.87
N LYS A 47 10.05 -2.84 -8.56
CA LYS A 47 10.92 -3.87 -7.96
C LYS A 47 10.52 -5.30 -8.33
N GLU A 48 9.23 -5.60 -8.46
CA GLU A 48 8.74 -6.89 -8.95
C GLU A 48 9.15 -7.14 -10.40
N GLN A 49 9.11 -6.09 -11.24
CA GLN A 49 9.60 -6.16 -12.62
C GLN A 49 11.11 -6.40 -12.67
N GLU A 50 11.88 -5.70 -11.84
CA GLU A 50 13.34 -5.86 -11.74
C GLU A 50 13.73 -7.30 -11.31
N LEU A 51 13.01 -7.89 -10.37
CA LEU A 51 13.31 -9.21 -9.81
C LEU A 51 12.62 -10.37 -10.55
N GLY A 52 11.66 -10.10 -11.43
CA GLY A 52 10.89 -11.11 -12.15
C GLY A 52 10.00 -11.98 -11.27
N ARG A 53 9.69 -11.55 -10.03
CA ARG A 53 8.87 -12.30 -9.08
C ARG A 53 8.04 -11.36 -8.19
N PRO A 54 6.88 -11.80 -7.69
CA PRO A 54 6.10 -11.02 -6.72
C PRO A 54 6.89 -10.81 -5.42
N LEU A 55 6.72 -9.63 -4.83
CA LEU A 55 7.33 -9.30 -3.54
C LEU A 55 6.44 -9.72 -2.38
N THR A 56 7.09 -10.12 -1.28
CA THR A 56 6.42 -10.44 -0.01
C THR A 56 6.99 -9.58 1.09
N PHE A 57 6.18 -9.27 2.10
CA PHE A 57 6.64 -8.55 3.29
C PHE A 57 6.89 -9.55 4.42
N CYS A 58 7.89 -9.27 5.25
CA CYS A 58 8.15 -9.99 6.48
C CYS A 58 7.96 -9.00 7.63
N VAL A 59 7.02 -9.29 8.52
CA VAL A 59 6.83 -8.53 9.76
C VAL A 59 7.39 -9.39 10.90
N ASN A 60 8.41 -8.86 11.57
CA ASN A 60 8.96 -9.47 12.79
C ASN A 60 8.38 -8.72 13.98
N THR A 61 7.40 -9.31 14.64
CA THR A 61 6.90 -8.81 15.93
C THR A 61 7.76 -9.39 17.05
N PHE A 62 8.37 -8.52 17.86
CA PHE A 62 9.06 -8.96 19.06
C PHE A 62 8.05 -9.12 20.19
N GLY A 63 7.87 -10.35 20.66
CA GLY A 63 7.20 -10.68 21.93
C GLY A 63 5.82 -10.06 22.14
N CYS A 64 4.77 -10.72 21.67
CA CYS A 64 3.42 -10.46 22.18
C CYS A 64 3.07 -11.58 23.17
N GLN A 65 2.99 -11.26 24.47
CA GLN A 65 2.34 -12.17 25.41
C GLN A 65 0.84 -12.11 25.15
N MET A 66 0.35 -13.09 24.41
CA MET A 66 -1.07 -13.40 24.39
C MET A 66 -1.42 -14.01 25.75
N ASN A 67 -1.92 -13.18 26.67
CA ASN A 67 -2.62 -13.70 27.84
C ASN A 67 -3.90 -14.36 27.33
N ALA A 68 -3.87 -15.68 27.17
CA ALA A 68 -5.09 -16.47 27.03
C ALA A 68 -5.92 -16.26 28.30
N ARG A 69 -7.17 -15.81 28.14
CA ARG A 69 -8.21 -16.03 29.15
C ARG A 69 -9.05 -17.20 28.72
#